data_AF-A0A820U139-F1
#
_entry.id   AF-A0A820U139-F1
#
_cell.length_a   1.000
_cell.length_b   1.000
_cell.length_c   1.000
_cell.angle_alpha   90.00
_cell.angle_beta   90.00
_cell.angle_gamma   90.00
#
_symmetry.space_group_name_H-M   'P 1'
#
loop_
_entity.id
_entity.type
_entity.pdbx_description
1 polymer ?
#
loop_
_entity_poly.entity_id
_entity_poly.type
_entity_poly.pdbx_seq_one_letter_code
_entity_poly.pdbx_strand_id
1 'polypeptide(L)'
;MDWYLWYYLFISPLYVTIIADTSHIRTIDVQQDERVRLECTVTSKLDAEEAMWMRIRAPHNPDILTYRDSVVYAPDRIQLEQRVRSSIDPNGTFMNTYYLTLTILRPTTDDEGRYLCSRTKNIFAEYDLFIIVPPQFVDDNSFFQQRSIIEGSTLQLSCSASGRPKPSITWLYRTNDRKHVPFGDGTSCQDTVCELHIANYSRNDPTTIECVADNEKSTRISKVFNVDVFYPPKLSHNVQTFTGTKSIEILIQCSSTSNPPTSIIWLDHNREQLYNSTIFSIKTMNQSSILSFFAYPQKHPSHVFYCHSDNAIGTDEKLINISKFVQLDSLIIRETTTPLPTSFTTQDLSQSKKQKTDQVVLDLNPSQQQQKRLTMQQQYLRRLI
;
A
#
# COMPACT_ATOMS: atom_id res chain seq x y z
N MET A 1 -48.73 55.45 -13.67
CA MET A 1 -47.90 55.28 -12.46
C MET A 1 -46.63 54.54 -12.91
N ASP A 2 -45.54 55.19 -13.31
CA ASP A 2 -45.15 56.61 -13.11
C ASP A 2 -44.99 56.88 -11.59
N TRP A 3 -43.85 57.29 -11.03
CA TRP A 3 -42.55 57.81 -11.53
C TRP A 3 -41.47 57.55 -10.44
N TYR A 4 -40.15 57.72 -10.55
CA TYR A 4 -39.23 58.21 -11.61
C TYR A 4 -38.09 57.16 -11.79
N LEU A 5 -36.79 57.33 -12.12
CA LEU A 5 -35.79 58.41 -12.26
C LEU A 5 -34.79 58.12 -13.41
N TRP A 6 -33.96 59.11 -13.74
CA TRP A 6 -33.00 59.15 -14.88
C TRP A 6 -31.55 59.31 -14.35
N TYR A 7 -30.48 58.95 -15.07
CA TYR A 7 -29.98 59.65 -16.26
C TYR A 7 -29.18 58.79 -17.26
N TYR A 8 -29.16 59.25 -18.51
CA TYR A 8 -28.46 58.66 -19.66
C TYR A 8 -26.98 59.07 -19.75
N LEU A 9 -26.15 58.18 -20.30
CA LEU A 9 -25.22 58.53 -21.39
C LEU A 9 -25.25 57.44 -22.48
N PHE A 10 -25.11 57.85 -23.74
CA PHE A 10 -25.29 57.00 -24.93
C PHE A 10 -23.98 56.33 -25.38
N ILE A 11 -24.03 55.03 -25.69
CA ILE A 11 -23.39 54.44 -26.90
C ILE A 11 -24.38 53.43 -27.53
N SER A 12 -24.38 53.36 -28.86
CA SER A 12 -25.36 52.63 -29.70
C SER A 12 -25.13 51.10 -29.74
N PRO A 13 -26.16 50.26 -29.96
CA PRO A 13 -26.02 48.80 -29.90
C PRO A 13 -25.57 48.18 -31.23
N LEU A 14 -24.46 47.44 -31.19
CA LEU A 14 -24.13 46.40 -32.18
C LEU A 14 -23.60 45.17 -31.45
N TYR A 15 -24.03 43.98 -31.89
CA TYR A 15 -23.45 42.72 -31.45
C TYR A 15 -21.97 42.69 -31.86
N VAL A 16 -21.07 42.68 -30.89
CA VAL A 16 -19.67 42.32 -31.14
C VAL A 16 -19.60 40.80 -31.18
N THR A 17 -19.93 40.22 -32.33
CA THR A 17 -19.49 38.87 -32.66
C THR A 17 -17.97 38.87 -32.67
N ILE A 18 -17.36 38.19 -31.70
CA ILE A 18 -15.91 38.01 -31.63
C ILE A 18 -15.50 37.01 -32.71
N ILE A 19 -15.35 37.49 -33.93
CA ILE A 19 -14.78 36.73 -35.06
C ILE A 19 -13.26 36.74 -34.88
N ALA A 20 -12.78 35.92 -33.95
CA ALA A 20 -11.36 35.66 -33.76
C ALA A 20 -10.89 34.66 -34.83
N ASP A 21 -10.45 35.17 -35.97
CA ASP A 21 -9.88 34.32 -37.02
C ASP A 21 -8.43 33.92 -36.67
N THR A 22 -8.28 32.63 -36.35
CA THR A 22 -7.05 31.82 -36.35
C THR A 22 -5.79 32.37 -35.67
N SER A 23 -5.79 32.32 -34.32
CA SER A 23 -4.83 31.44 -33.66
C SER A 23 -5.45 30.79 -32.41
N HIS A 24 -5.09 29.55 -32.10
CA HIS A 24 -5.61 28.88 -30.89
C HIS A 24 -5.07 29.54 -29.63
N ILE A 25 -5.96 29.76 -28.66
CA ILE A 25 -5.63 30.15 -27.29
C ILE A 25 -4.61 29.16 -26.75
N ARG A 26 -3.46 29.67 -26.29
CA ARG A 26 -2.35 28.83 -25.83
C ARG A 26 -2.46 28.61 -24.33
N THR A 27 -2.99 27.46 -23.92
CA THR A 27 -2.90 27.00 -22.54
C THR A 27 -1.44 26.82 -22.14
N ILE A 28 -1.02 27.45 -21.06
CA ILE A 28 0.26 27.19 -20.40
C ILE A 28 -0.03 26.79 -18.96
N ASP A 29 0.36 25.56 -18.61
CA ASP A 29 0.53 25.17 -17.22
C ASP A 29 1.99 25.43 -16.82
N VAL A 30 2.24 26.08 -15.67
CA VAL A 30 3.58 26.27 -15.11
C VAL A 30 3.56 26.02 -13.60
N GLN A 31 4.65 25.50 -13.03
CA GLN A 31 4.73 25.32 -11.57
C GLN A 31 4.78 26.68 -10.85
N GLN A 32 4.24 26.75 -9.63
CA GLN A 32 4.40 27.93 -8.78
C GLN A 32 5.89 28.28 -8.59
N ASP A 33 6.19 29.58 -8.59
CA ASP A 33 7.55 30.15 -8.53
C ASP A 33 8.49 29.79 -9.71
N GLU A 34 8.08 28.94 -10.66
CA GLU A 34 8.83 28.69 -11.90
C GLU A 34 8.58 29.81 -12.94
N ARG A 35 9.65 30.40 -13.46
CA ARG A 35 9.56 31.52 -14.42
C ARG A 35 8.81 31.10 -15.71
N VAL A 36 7.86 31.93 -16.16
CA VAL A 36 7.13 31.74 -17.42
C VAL A 36 7.42 32.88 -18.41
N ARG A 37 7.40 32.55 -19.71
CA ARG A 37 7.54 33.50 -20.82
C ARG A 37 6.37 33.40 -21.78
N LEU A 38 5.76 34.54 -22.09
CA LEU A 38 4.73 34.68 -23.12
C LEU A 38 5.32 35.50 -24.26
N GLU A 39 5.05 35.10 -25.51
CA GLU A 39 5.68 35.68 -26.69
C GLU A 39 4.64 36.21 -27.67
N CYS A 40 4.91 37.38 -28.23
CA CYS A 40 4.05 38.05 -29.18
C CYS A 40 4.88 38.62 -30.32
N THR A 41 4.36 38.52 -31.55
CA THR A 41 5.01 39.07 -32.75
C THR A 41 4.03 39.98 -33.48
N VAL A 42 4.39 41.24 -33.69
CA VAL A 42 3.53 42.28 -34.26
C VAL A 42 4.25 42.94 -35.43
N THR A 43 3.71 42.85 -36.65
CA THR A 43 4.28 43.53 -37.82
C THR A 43 3.42 44.74 -38.20
N SER A 44 4.05 45.91 -38.39
CA SER A 44 3.32 47.14 -38.67
C SER A 44 4.18 48.22 -39.33
N LYS A 45 3.55 49.21 -39.96
CA LYS A 45 4.21 50.44 -40.44
C LYS A 45 4.71 51.28 -39.25
N LEU A 46 5.73 52.13 -39.45
CA LEU A 46 6.38 52.88 -38.37
C LEU A 46 5.42 53.78 -37.56
N ASP A 47 4.43 54.39 -38.21
CA ASP A 47 3.51 55.35 -37.57
C ASP A 47 2.34 54.70 -36.80
N ALA A 48 2.34 53.37 -36.66
CA ALA A 48 1.29 52.65 -35.97
C ALA A 48 1.54 52.58 -34.45
N GLU A 49 0.46 52.58 -33.67
CA GLU A 49 0.55 52.39 -32.21
C GLU A 49 1.29 51.10 -31.84
N GLU A 50 1.88 51.08 -30.65
CA GLU A 50 2.56 49.90 -30.10
C GLU A 50 1.55 48.91 -29.52
N ALA A 51 1.93 47.63 -29.42
CA ALA A 51 1.13 46.61 -28.77
C ALA A 51 1.50 46.49 -27.28
N MET A 52 0.53 46.08 -26.46
CA MET A 52 0.64 46.02 -25.01
C MET A 52 0.18 44.67 -24.46
N TRP A 53 0.73 44.29 -23.31
CA TRP A 53 0.27 43.12 -22.56
C TRP A 53 -0.77 43.52 -21.52
N MET A 54 -1.87 42.76 -21.48
CA MET A 54 -2.93 42.89 -20.48
C MET A 54 -3.37 41.50 -20.00
N ARG A 55 -3.87 41.41 -18.77
CA ARG A 55 -4.40 40.17 -18.17
C ARG A 55 -5.86 40.36 -17.79
N ILE A 56 -6.71 39.42 -18.19
CA ILE A 56 -8.14 39.38 -17.85
C ILE A 56 -8.34 38.31 -16.75
N ARG A 57 -8.92 38.72 -15.62
CA ARG A 57 -9.27 37.86 -14.47
C ARG A 57 -10.69 38.18 -14.02
N ALA A 58 -11.70 37.40 -14.41
CA ALA A 58 -13.05 37.57 -13.85
C ALA A 58 -13.02 37.26 -12.34
N PRO A 59 -13.71 38.04 -11.47
CA PRO A 59 -14.63 39.14 -11.74
C PRO A 59 -13.98 40.54 -11.75
N HIS A 60 -12.65 40.64 -11.75
CA HIS A 60 -11.92 41.90 -11.68
C HIS A 60 -11.81 42.61 -13.04
N ASN A 61 -11.47 43.90 -12.98
CA ASN A 61 -11.04 44.66 -14.16
C ASN A 61 -9.75 44.06 -14.76
N PRO A 62 -9.52 44.19 -16.07
CA PRO A 62 -8.27 43.73 -16.68
C PRO A 62 -7.07 44.51 -16.15
N ASP A 63 -6.01 43.79 -15.76
CA ASP A 63 -4.74 44.38 -15.39
C ASP A 63 -3.99 44.79 -16.68
N ILE A 64 -3.65 46.07 -16.84
CA ILE A 64 -2.67 46.49 -17.86
C ILE A 64 -1.28 46.17 -17.30
N LEU A 65 -0.51 45.32 -18.00
CA LEU A 65 0.79 44.84 -17.52
C LEU A 65 1.95 45.68 -18.07
N THR A 66 1.89 46.03 -19.35
CA THR A 66 2.87 46.89 -20.01
C THR A 66 2.19 48.05 -20.73
N TYR A 67 2.93 49.14 -20.92
CA TYR A 67 2.56 50.25 -21.79
C TYR A 67 3.82 50.75 -22.47
N ARG A 68 3.85 50.70 -23.80
CA ARG A 68 5.07 50.91 -24.62
C ARG A 68 6.17 49.93 -24.20
N ASP A 69 7.41 50.40 -24.13
CA ASP A 69 8.61 49.71 -23.64
C ASP A 69 8.62 49.38 -22.14
N SER A 70 7.61 49.84 -21.38
CA SER A 70 7.64 49.89 -19.92
C SER A 70 6.65 48.92 -19.26
N VAL A 71 7.10 48.25 -18.18
CA VAL A 71 6.23 47.45 -17.30
C VAL A 71 5.56 48.37 -16.28
N VAL A 72 4.23 48.31 -16.20
CA VAL A 72 3.43 49.18 -15.31
C VAL A 72 2.73 48.44 -14.17
N TYR A 73 2.60 47.11 -14.27
CA TYR A 73 2.10 46.26 -13.18
C TYR A 73 3.23 45.38 -12.61
N ALA A 74 3.44 45.44 -11.29
CA ALA A 74 4.39 44.61 -10.55
C ALA A 74 5.81 44.51 -11.19
N PRO A 75 6.50 45.64 -11.45
CA PRO A 75 7.80 45.66 -12.14
C PRO A 75 8.91 44.86 -11.42
N ASP A 76 8.78 44.60 -10.12
CA ASP A 76 9.73 43.76 -9.36
C ASP A 76 9.65 42.26 -9.71
N ARG A 77 8.59 41.82 -10.42
CA ARG A 77 8.37 40.41 -10.80
C ARG A 77 8.07 40.19 -12.28
N ILE A 78 7.62 41.22 -13.01
CA ILE A 78 7.31 41.17 -14.44
C ILE A 78 8.39 41.94 -15.21
N GLN A 79 8.89 41.33 -16.29
CA GLN A 79 9.86 41.93 -17.20
C GLN A 79 9.31 41.92 -18.64
N LEU A 80 9.60 42.97 -19.41
CA LEU A 80 9.35 43.04 -20.84
C LEU A 80 10.69 43.03 -21.58
N GLU A 81 10.85 42.13 -22.55
CA GLU A 81 11.92 42.21 -23.55
C GLU A 81 11.28 42.57 -24.91
N GLN A 82 11.80 43.61 -25.56
CA GLN A 82 11.34 44.08 -26.87
C GLN A 82 12.52 44.06 -27.87
N ARG A 83 12.34 43.37 -28.98
CA ARG A 83 13.29 43.35 -30.11
C ARG A 83 12.58 43.81 -31.38
N VAL A 84 13.20 44.63 -32.20
CA VAL A 84 12.60 45.17 -33.43
C VAL A 84 13.44 44.76 -34.64
N ARG A 85 12.77 44.33 -35.71
CA ARG A 85 13.37 44.04 -37.01
C ARG A 85 12.63 44.82 -38.10
N SER A 86 13.31 45.80 -38.70
CA SER A 86 12.78 46.51 -39.86
C SER A 86 12.89 45.68 -41.15
N SER A 87 11.94 45.86 -42.05
CA SER A 87 11.88 45.28 -43.39
C SER A 87 11.20 46.26 -44.36
N ILE A 88 11.26 45.95 -45.65
CA ILE A 88 10.52 46.65 -46.69
C ILE A 88 9.61 45.62 -47.36
N ASP A 89 8.32 45.92 -47.50
CA ASP A 89 7.37 45.04 -48.18
C ASP A 89 7.56 45.09 -49.72
N PRO A 90 6.97 44.15 -50.50
CA PRO A 90 7.10 44.14 -51.96
C PRO A 90 6.59 45.41 -52.68
N ASN A 91 5.87 46.28 -51.98
CA ASN A 91 5.33 47.55 -52.50
C ASN A 91 6.24 48.75 -52.14
N GLY A 92 7.37 48.53 -51.46
CA GLY A 92 8.27 49.59 -50.99
C GLY A 92 7.90 50.19 -49.63
N THR A 93 6.94 49.61 -48.90
CA THR A 93 6.52 50.11 -47.59
C THR A 93 7.49 49.66 -46.50
N PHE A 94 8.02 50.59 -45.71
CA PHE A 94 8.75 50.25 -44.48
C PHE A 94 7.83 49.65 -43.42
N MET A 95 8.25 48.50 -42.88
CA MET A 95 7.56 47.75 -41.83
C MET A 95 8.55 47.45 -40.70
N ASN A 96 8.08 47.45 -39.45
CA ASN A 96 8.77 46.93 -38.29
C ASN A 96 8.03 45.68 -37.79
N THR A 97 8.77 44.58 -37.60
CA THR A 97 8.32 43.43 -36.81
C THR A 97 8.87 43.57 -35.39
N TYR A 98 7.96 43.72 -34.44
CA TYR A 98 8.23 43.78 -33.00
C TYR A 98 8.05 42.38 -32.42
N TYR A 99 9.06 41.89 -31.71
CA TYR A 99 9.01 40.70 -30.88
C TYR A 99 8.94 41.15 -29.43
N LEU A 100 7.82 40.83 -28.76
CA LEU A 100 7.52 41.24 -27.39
C LEU A 100 7.43 40.00 -26.51
N THR A 101 8.37 39.85 -25.57
CA THR A 101 8.40 38.73 -24.63
C THR A 101 8.11 39.23 -23.22
N LEU A 102 6.97 38.84 -22.67
CA LEU A 102 6.62 39.07 -21.27
C LEU A 102 7.18 37.93 -20.43
N THR A 103 8.01 38.23 -19.43
CA THR A 103 8.53 37.24 -18.47
C THR A 103 7.94 37.51 -17.10
N ILE A 104 7.39 36.48 -16.44
CA ILE A 104 6.99 36.52 -15.02
C ILE A 104 8.02 35.67 -14.26
N LEU A 105 8.73 36.30 -13.32
CA LEU A 105 9.90 35.69 -12.67
C LEU A 105 9.56 34.65 -11.61
N ARG A 106 8.46 34.88 -10.88
CA ARG A 106 7.92 34.04 -9.81
C ARG A 106 6.39 34.15 -9.84
N PRO A 107 5.70 33.34 -10.65
CA PRO A 107 4.25 33.41 -10.76
C PRO A 107 3.58 32.80 -9.52
N THR A 108 2.48 33.42 -9.12
CA THR A 108 1.64 33.03 -7.97
C THR A 108 0.24 32.66 -8.42
N THR A 109 -0.57 32.07 -7.54
CA THR A 109 -1.98 31.72 -7.78
C THR A 109 -2.85 32.88 -8.26
N ASP A 110 -2.43 34.12 -8.00
CA ASP A 110 -3.12 35.36 -8.39
C ASP A 110 -2.76 35.80 -9.82
N ASP A 111 -1.68 35.24 -10.37
CA ASP A 111 -1.21 35.49 -11.73
C ASP A 111 -1.86 34.58 -12.78
N GLU A 112 -2.76 33.67 -12.38
CA GLU A 112 -3.62 32.96 -13.34
C GLU A 112 -4.54 33.90 -14.13
N GLY A 113 -4.97 33.40 -15.29
CA GLY A 113 -5.98 34.05 -16.13
C GLY A 113 -5.50 34.22 -17.56
N ARG A 114 -6.22 35.08 -18.30
CA ARG A 114 -6.04 35.23 -19.74
C ARG A 114 -5.14 36.40 -20.08
N TYR A 115 -3.98 36.12 -20.66
CA TYR A 115 -3.02 37.12 -21.11
C TYR A 115 -3.21 37.41 -22.59
N LEU A 116 -3.45 38.68 -22.93
CA LEU A 116 -3.54 39.17 -24.29
C LEU A 116 -2.35 40.06 -24.62
N CYS A 117 -1.70 39.82 -25.74
CA CYS A 117 -0.91 40.82 -26.45
C CYS A 117 -1.81 41.47 -27.51
N SER A 118 -2.13 42.74 -27.35
CA SER A 118 -3.12 43.43 -28.20
C SER A 118 -2.72 44.85 -28.57
N ARG A 119 -3.37 45.38 -29.61
CA ARG A 119 -3.33 46.80 -30.01
C ARG A 119 -4.69 47.22 -30.50
N THR A 120 -5.26 48.25 -29.86
CA THR A 120 -6.64 48.73 -30.04
C THR A 120 -7.69 47.61 -29.96
N LYS A 121 -8.04 46.99 -31.08
CA LYS A 121 -9.00 45.86 -31.18
C LYS A 121 -8.38 44.58 -31.75
N ASN A 122 -7.11 44.61 -32.12
CA ASN A 122 -6.39 43.48 -32.72
C ASN A 122 -5.66 42.72 -31.61
N ILE A 123 -5.85 41.40 -31.54
CA ILE A 123 -5.11 40.50 -30.65
C ILE A 123 -4.08 39.76 -31.51
N PHE A 124 -2.83 39.71 -31.05
CA PHE A 124 -1.73 39.03 -31.76
C PHE A 124 -1.25 37.76 -31.05
N ALA A 125 -1.52 37.65 -29.74
CA ALA A 125 -1.33 36.42 -28.98
C ALA A 125 -2.32 36.38 -27.80
N GLU A 126 -2.86 35.19 -27.54
CA GLU A 126 -3.81 34.92 -26.45
C GLU A 126 -3.38 33.63 -25.73
N TYR A 127 -3.20 33.74 -24.41
CA TYR A 127 -2.71 32.68 -23.55
C TYR A 127 -3.63 32.53 -22.33
N ASP A 128 -3.98 31.29 -21.98
CA ASP A 128 -4.61 30.98 -20.69
C ASP A 128 -3.53 30.38 -19.77
N LEU A 129 -3.15 31.12 -18.73
CA LEU A 129 -2.09 30.73 -17.80
C LEU A 129 -2.70 30.09 -16.54
N PHE A 130 -2.27 28.85 -16.25
CA PHE A 130 -2.62 28.10 -15.04
C PHE A 130 -1.37 27.83 -14.20
N ILE A 131 -1.48 28.00 -12.88
CA ILE A 131 -0.38 27.82 -11.93
C ILE A 131 -0.59 26.51 -11.19
N ILE A 132 0.29 25.55 -11.49
CA ILE A 132 0.32 24.26 -10.83
C ILE A 132 0.93 24.44 -9.44
N VAL A 133 0.18 24.09 -8.42
CA VAL A 133 0.65 23.92 -7.04
C VAL A 133 0.61 22.42 -6.74
N PRO A 134 1.77 21.75 -6.57
CA PRO A 134 1.80 20.32 -6.33
C PRO A 134 0.96 19.88 -5.12
N PRO A 135 0.38 18.67 -5.14
CA PRO A 135 -0.32 18.11 -3.98
C PRO A 135 0.53 18.17 -2.72
N GLN A 136 -0.09 18.55 -1.60
CA GLN A 136 0.48 18.46 -0.26
C GLN A 136 -0.59 17.94 0.70
N PHE A 137 -0.24 16.99 1.56
CA PHE A 137 -1.18 16.53 2.58
C PHE A 137 -1.38 17.62 3.64
N VAL A 138 -2.63 17.99 3.88
CA VAL A 138 -3.00 18.80 5.04
C VAL A 138 -2.95 17.88 6.25
N ASP A 139 -2.15 18.22 7.27
CA ASP A 139 -1.89 17.31 8.38
C ASP A 139 -3.01 17.35 9.44
N ASP A 140 -4.14 16.78 9.05
CA ASP A 140 -5.32 16.63 9.89
C ASP A 140 -5.08 15.56 10.97
N ASN A 141 -4.48 16.01 12.08
CA ASN A 141 -4.31 15.28 13.34
C ASN A 141 -3.86 13.81 13.18
N SER A 142 -2.86 13.57 12.34
CA SER A 142 -2.44 12.23 11.91
C SER A 142 -1.93 11.30 13.02
N PHE A 143 -1.67 11.84 14.22
CA PHE A 143 -1.40 11.09 15.46
C PHE A 143 -2.65 10.45 16.10
N PHE A 144 -3.85 10.97 15.86
CA PHE A 144 -5.10 10.54 16.51
C PHE A 144 -5.96 9.59 15.66
N GLN A 145 -5.61 9.37 14.39
CA GLN A 145 -6.33 8.42 13.55
C GLN A 145 -6.15 6.98 14.08
N GLN A 146 -7.23 6.21 14.10
CA GLN A 146 -7.30 4.94 14.84
C GLN A 146 -6.58 3.79 14.10
N ARG A 147 -5.25 3.79 14.20
CA ARG A 147 -4.39 2.74 13.61
C ARG A 147 -4.45 1.41 14.36
N SER A 148 -4.96 1.38 15.58
CA SER A 148 -5.17 0.16 16.37
C SER A 148 -6.67 -0.02 16.66
N ILE A 149 -7.23 -1.14 16.21
CA ILE A 149 -8.66 -1.44 16.27
C ILE A 149 -8.89 -2.85 16.84
N ILE A 150 -10.06 -3.10 17.42
CA ILE A 150 -10.47 -4.44 17.85
C ILE A 150 -11.19 -5.13 16.69
N GLU A 151 -10.90 -6.40 16.42
CA GLU A 151 -11.57 -7.19 15.38
C GLU A 151 -13.11 -7.13 15.49
N GLY A 152 -13.78 -6.83 14.37
CA GLY A 152 -15.21 -6.58 14.30
C GLY A 152 -15.61 -5.10 14.47
N SER A 153 -14.68 -4.20 14.81
CA SER A 153 -14.93 -2.75 14.83
C SER A 153 -15.03 -2.17 13.43
N THR A 154 -15.58 -0.95 13.32
CA THR A 154 -15.43 -0.12 12.10
C THR A 154 -14.08 0.60 12.13
N LEU A 155 -13.31 0.47 11.05
CA LEU A 155 -12.14 1.32 10.78
C LEU A 155 -12.60 2.61 10.11
N GLN A 156 -12.17 3.76 10.64
CA GLN A 156 -12.31 5.07 10.00
C GLN A 156 -10.91 5.68 9.81
N LEU A 157 -10.54 5.96 8.56
CA LEU A 157 -9.34 6.70 8.19
C LEU A 157 -9.72 7.98 7.45
N SER A 158 -8.91 9.02 7.56
CA SER A 158 -9.16 10.32 6.91
C SER A 158 -7.90 10.83 6.23
N CYS A 159 -8.06 11.42 5.04
CA CYS A 159 -6.97 11.98 4.26
C CYS A 159 -7.42 13.30 3.65
N SER A 160 -6.58 14.33 3.75
CA SER A 160 -6.87 15.67 3.22
C SER A 160 -5.65 16.18 2.46
N ALA A 161 -5.87 16.80 1.29
CA ALA A 161 -4.80 17.32 0.45
C ALA A 161 -5.16 18.67 -0.19
N SER A 162 -4.21 19.58 -0.21
CA SER A 162 -4.25 20.85 -0.93
C SER A 162 -3.42 20.77 -2.22
N GLY A 163 -3.69 21.65 -3.18
CA GLY A 163 -3.00 21.71 -4.47
C GLY A 163 -3.82 22.46 -5.52
N ARG A 164 -3.20 22.79 -6.66
CA ARG A 164 -3.84 23.42 -7.82
C ARG A 164 -3.35 22.73 -9.11
N PRO A 165 -4.24 22.19 -9.98
CA PRO A 165 -5.66 21.94 -9.76
C PRO A 165 -5.95 21.19 -8.45
N LYS A 166 -7.18 21.29 -7.95
CA LYS A 166 -7.59 20.63 -6.70
C LYS A 166 -7.32 19.12 -6.82
N PRO A 167 -6.52 18.51 -5.92
CA PRO A 167 -6.19 17.10 -6.04
C PRO A 167 -7.42 16.22 -5.83
N SER A 168 -7.49 15.16 -6.64
CA SER A 168 -8.29 13.98 -6.34
C SER A 168 -7.61 13.17 -5.23
N ILE A 169 -8.39 12.49 -4.41
CA ILE A 169 -7.89 11.54 -3.40
C ILE A 169 -8.47 10.16 -3.71
N THR A 170 -7.60 9.14 -3.76
CA THR A 170 -7.99 7.74 -3.95
C THR A 170 -7.45 6.90 -2.80
N TRP A 171 -8.32 6.10 -2.20
CA TRP A 171 -7.94 5.10 -1.20
C TRP A 171 -7.59 3.79 -1.89
N LEU A 172 -6.39 3.28 -1.62
CA LEU A 172 -5.86 2.02 -2.12
C LEU A 172 -5.53 1.08 -0.96
N TYR A 173 -5.57 -0.23 -1.17
CA TYR A 173 -4.94 -1.20 -0.29
C TYR A 173 -3.88 -2.02 -1.02
N ARG A 174 -2.91 -2.52 -0.26
CA ARG A 174 -1.82 -3.34 -0.79
C ARG A 174 -2.16 -4.83 -0.71
N THR A 175 -2.12 -5.52 -1.84
CA THR A 175 -2.30 -6.99 -1.90
C THR A 175 -1.00 -7.74 -1.58
N ASN A 176 -1.11 -9.04 -1.30
CA ASN A 176 0.04 -9.93 -1.07
C ASN A 176 1.00 -9.99 -2.28
N ASP A 177 0.50 -9.84 -3.51
CA ASP A 177 1.31 -9.72 -4.74
C ASP A 177 1.77 -8.28 -5.03
N ARG A 178 1.71 -7.39 -4.03
CA ARG A 178 2.22 -6.00 -4.04
C ARG A 178 1.55 -5.06 -5.04
N LYS A 179 0.35 -5.38 -5.52
CA LYS A 179 -0.49 -4.43 -6.26
C LYS A 179 -1.16 -3.47 -5.29
N HIS A 180 -1.50 -2.29 -5.79
CA HIS A 180 -2.36 -1.34 -5.09
C HIS A 180 -3.73 -1.42 -5.76
N VAL A 181 -4.78 -1.68 -4.99
CA VAL A 181 -6.16 -1.89 -5.48
C VAL A 181 -7.07 -0.83 -4.84
N PRO A 182 -7.89 -0.10 -5.62
CA PRO A 182 -8.81 0.88 -5.06
C PRO A 182 -9.89 0.25 -4.19
N PHE A 183 -10.29 0.98 -3.14
CA PHE A 183 -11.55 0.73 -2.45
C PHE A 183 -12.70 1.26 -3.30
N GLY A 184 -13.66 0.39 -3.64
CA GLY A 184 -14.87 0.77 -4.38
C GLY A 184 -15.95 1.36 -3.47
N ASP A 185 -16.30 0.63 -2.41
CA ASP A 185 -17.29 1.04 -1.41
C ASP A 185 -16.63 1.65 -0.16
N GLY A 186 -17.42 2.36 0.65
CA GLY A 186 -16.98 2.90 1.95
C GLY A 186 -16.14 4.19 1.89
N THR A 187 -15.89 4.74 0.70
CA THR A 187 -15.22 6.04 0.55
C THR A 187 -16.23 7.19 0.56
N SER A 188 -15.88 8.31 1.18
CA SER A 188 -16.70 9.53 1.22
C SER A 188 -15.80 10.76 1.13
N CYS A 189 -16.09 11.68 0.22
CA CYS A 189 -15.27 12.88 -0.01
C CYS A 189 -16.10 14.16 0.13
N GLN A 190 -15.68 15.06 1.01
CA GLN A 190 -16.23 16.40 1.18
C GLN A 190 -15.12 17.44 1.13
N ASP A 191 -15.26 18.39 0.20
CA ASP A 191 -14.26 19.41 -0.12
C ASP A 191 -12.86 18.82 -0.34
N THR A 192 -11.87 19.07 0.52
CA THR A 192 -10.50 18.51 0.38
C THR A 192 -10.28 17.25 1.22
N VAL A 193 -11.26 16.83 2.01
CA VAL A 193 -11.17 15.71 2.95
C VAL A 193 -11.88 14.49 2.35
N CYS A 194 -11.22 13.35 2.34
CA CYS A 194 -11.79 12.07 1.98
C CYS A 194 -11.58 11.05 3.09
N GLU A 195 -12.66 10.44 3.55
CA GLU A 195 -12.68 9.37 4.53
C GLU A 195 -12.83 7.99 3.88
N LEU A 196 -12.37 6.97 4.60
CA LEU A 196 -12.56 5.56 4.30
C LEU A 196 -13.14 4.88 5.55
N HIS A 197 -14.34 4.31 5.39
CA HIS A 197 -15.10 3.61 6.43
C HIS A 197 -15.23 2.13 6.07
N ILE A 198 -14.66 1.23 6.88
CA ILE A 198 -14.73 -0.22 6.67
C ILE A 198 -15.31 -0.86 7.94
N ALA A 199 -16.57 -1.30 7.87
CA ALA A 199 -17.26 -1.94 8.99
C ALA A 199 -16.84 -3.42 9.18
N ASN A 200 -16.89 -3.91 10.42
CA ASN A 200 -16.57 -5.30 10.78
C ASN A 200 -15.17 -5.75 10.34
N TYR A 201 -14.16 -4.90 10.51
CA TYR A 201 -12.79 -5.11 10.07
C TYR A 201 -12.13 -6.30 10.81
N SER A 202 -11.52 -7.21 10.06
CA SER A 202 -10.95 -8.48 10.54
C SER A 202 -9.42 -8.50 10.49
N ARG A 203 -8.80 -9.40 11.26
CA ARG A 203 -7.37 -9.73 11.19
C ARG A 203 -6.89 -10.24 9.81
N ASN A 204 -7.83 -10.52 8.90
CA ASN A 204 -7.56 -11.00 7.54
C ASN A 204 -7.59 -9.86 6.49
N ASP A 205 -8.04 -8.67 6.87
CA ASP A 205 -8.16 -7.52 5.97
C ASP A 205 -6.80 -6.80 5.77
N PRO A 206 -6.66 -5.94 4.73
CA PRO A 206 -5.36 -5.41 4.33
C PRO A 206 -4.73 -4.46 5.36
N THR A 207 -3.79 -4.95 6.15
CA THR A 207 -3.08 -4.19 7.21
C THR A 207 -2.25 -3.01 6.71
N THR A 208 -2.14 -2.79 5.39
CA THR A 208 -1.52 -1.61 4.78
C THR A 208 -2.49 -0.96 3.78
N ILE A 209 -2.99 0.21 4.17
CA ILE A 209 -3.86 1.09 3.39
C ILE A 209 -3.05 2.33 2.97
N GLU A 210 -3.31 2.86 1.79
CA GLU A 210 -2.61 4.01 1.23
C GLU A 210 -3.63 5.02 0.69
N CYS A 211 -3.55 6.27 1.15
CA CYS A 211 -4.19 7.40 0.49
C CYS A 211 -3.23 7.94 -0.58
N VAL A 212 -3.71 8.12 -1.80
CA VAL A 212 -2.97 8.79 -2.90
C VAL A 212 -3.68 10.09 -3.24
N ALA A 213 -2.92 11.19 -3.33
CA ALA A 213 -3.41 12.49 -3.79
C ALA A 213 -2.74 12.86 -5.12
N ASP A 214 -3.54 13.14 -6.15
CA ASP A 214 -3.10 13.39 -7.52
C ASP A 214 -3.90 14.54 -8.16
N ASN A 215 -3.23 15.48 -8.81
CA ASN A 215 -3.83 16.62 -9.51
C ASN A 215 -3.62 16.60 -11.05
N GLU A 216 -3.16 15.46 -11.60
CA GLU A 216 -2.90 15.21 -13.03
C GLU A 216 -1.81 16.10 -13.68
N LYS A 217 -1.35 17.16 -12.99
CA LYS A 217 -0.45 18.20 -13.51
C LYS A 217 0.94 18.18 -12.86
N SER A 218 1.15 17.37 -11.83
CA SER A 218 2.41 17.30 -11.08
C SER A 218 2.60 15.93 -10.44
N THR A 219 3.69 15.75 -9.69
CA THR A 219 4.00 14.49 -9.00
C THR A 219 2.95 14.20 -7.91
N ARG A 220 2.16 13.14 -8.10
CA ARG A 220 1.27 12.59 -7.06
C ARG A 220 2.04 12.18 -5.80
N ILE A 221 1.37 12.26 -4.66
CA ILE A 221 1.93 11.88 -3.34
C ILE A 221 1.08 10.80 -2.68
N SER A 222 1.64 10.06 -1.72
CA SER A 222 0.88 9.06 -0.95
C SER A 222 1.19 9.05 0.55
N LYS A 223 0.18 8.68 1.35
CA LYS A 223 0.21 8.59 2.83
C LYS A 223 -0.20 7.18 3.23
N VAL A 224 0.73 6.45 3.85
CA VAL A 224 0.54 5.03 4.20
C VAL A 224 0.08 4.89 5.65
N PHE A 225 -0.96 4.08 5.83
CA PHE A 225 -1.57 3.72 7.10
C PHE A 225 -1.35 2.24 7.35
N ASN A 226 -0.63 1.92 8.43
CA ASN A 226 -0.52 0.54 8.92
C ASN A 226 -1.59 0.34 10.00
N VAL A 227 -2.45 -0.65 9.80
CA VAL A 227 -3.57 -0.98 10.69
C VAL A 227 -3.20 -2.23 11.49
N ASP A 228 -3.22 -2.11 12.81
CA ASP A 228 -2.99 -3.18 13.76
C ASP A 228 -4.34 -3.64 14.35
N VAL A 229 -4.64 -4.93 14.22
CA VAL A 229 -5.94 -5.51 14.61
C VAL A 229 -5.75 -6.35 15.86
N PHE A 230 -6.30 -5.90 16.99
CA PHE A 230 -6.31 -6.65 18.23
C PHE A 230 -7.49 -7.63 18.28
N TYR A 231 -7.24 -8.83 18.77
CA TYR A 231 -8.21 -9.93 18.84
C TYR A 231 -7.87 -10.91 19.98
N PRO A 232 -8.87 -11.57 20.57
CA PRO A 232 -8.65 -12.53 21.64
C PRO A 232 -7.90 -13.78 21.12
N PRO A 233 -7.24 -14.54 22.01
CA PRO A 233 -6.59 -15.78 21.64
C PRO A 233 -7.54 -16.77 20.99
N LYS A 234 -7.03 -17.51 20.02
CA LYS A 234 -7.71 -18.67 19.45
C LYS A 234 -6.75 -19.84 19.45
N LEU A 235 -6.99 -20.78 20.36
CA LEU A 235 -6.16 -21.95 20.61
C LEU A 235 -6.48 -23.11 19.67
N SER A 236 -5.43 -23.84 19.30
CA SER A 236 -5.45 -25.09 18.56
C SER A 236 -4.54 -26.09 19.26
N HIS A 237 -4.82 -27.40 19.14
CA HIS A 237 -3.96 -28.41 19.76
C HIS A 237 -3.76 -29.64 18.87
N ASN A 238 -2.64 -30.33 19.08
CA ASN A 238 -2.29 -31.59 18.47
C ASN A 238 -1.71 -32.52 19.53
N VAL A 239 -2.08 -33.80 19.51
CA VAL A 239 -1.54 -34.83 20.40
C VAL A 239 -0.80 -35.87 19.56
N GLN A 240 0.42 -36.17 19.93
CA GLN A 240 1.28 -37.19 19.33
C GLN A 240 1.70 -38.17 20.41
N THR A 241 1.86 -39.44 20.05
CA THR A 241 2.21 -40.50 21.00
C THR A 241 3.21 -41.48 20.43
N PHE A 242 4.21 -41.84 21.22
CA PHE A 242 5.28 -42.77 20.85
C PHE A 242 5.27 -43.96 21.83
N THR A 243 4.90 -45.13 21.33
CA THR A 243 4.77 -46.36 22.14
C THR A 243 6.13 -47.00 22.39
N GLY A 244 6.60 -46.96 23.64
CA GLY A 244 7.75 -47.73 24.12
C GLY A 244 7.33 -49.08 24.70
N THR A 245 8.31 -49.86 25.19
CA THR A 245 8.07 -51.22 25.70
C THR A 245 7.38 -51.30 27.06
N LYS A 246 7.31 -50.18 27.80
CA LYS A 246 6.71 -50.10 29.16
C LYS A 246 5.89 -48.82 29.42
N SER A 247 5.83 -47.92 28.45
CA SER A 247 5.22 -46.59 28.56
C SER A 247 4.88 -46.03 27.19
N ILE A 248 3.95 -45.09 27.15
CA ILE A 248 3.66 -44.27 25.97
C ILE A 248 4.17 -42.87 26.27
N GLU A 249 5.10 -42.34 25.48
CA GLU A 249 5.44 -40.91 25.52
C GLU A 249 4.31 -40.13 24.85
N ILE A 250 3.79 -39.10 25.53
CA ILE A 250 2.73 -38.24 25.02
C ILE A 250 3.30 -36.83 24.86
N LEU A 251 3.19 -36.28 23.66
CA LEU A 251 3.48 -34.89 23.34
C LEU A 251 2.17 -34.19 22.99
N ILE A 252 1.81 -33.19 23.79
CA ILE A 252 0.66 -32.32 23.55
C ILE A 252 1.19 -30.95 23.13
N GLN A 253 1.08 -30.62 21.85
CA GLN A 253 1.32 -29.26 21.36
C GLN A 253 0.01 -28.47 21.44
N CYS A 254 0.08 -27.26 21.97
CA CYS A 254 -0.99 -26.26 21.87
C CYS A 254 -0.42 -24.96 21.30
N SER A 255 -1.14 -24.32 20.38
CA SER A 255 -0.69 -23.14 19.65
C SER A 255 -1.82 -22.11 19.54
N SER A 256 -1.49 -20.86 19.86
CA SER A 256 -2.38 -19.70 19.88
C SER A 256 -2.25 -18.89 18.60
N THR A 257 -3.32 -18.18 18.27
CA THR A 257 -3.29 -17.02 17.38
C THR A 257 -3.95 -15.85 18.11
N SER A 258 -3.13 -14.88 18.54
CA SER A 258 -3.52 -13.74 19.38
C SER A 258 -2.79 -12.45 18.99
N ASN A 259 -3.46 -11.31 19.17
CA ASN A 259 -2.85 -9.99 19.14
C ASN A 259 -3.53 -9.04 20.17
N PRO A 260 -2.83 -8.51 21.19
CA PRO A 260 -1.44 -8.73 21.54
C PRO A 260 -1.07 -10.22 21.71
N PRO A 261 0.18 -10.62 21.41
CA PRO A 261 0.61 -12.02 21.41
C PRO A 261 0.68 -12.59 22.83
N THR A 262 0.33 -13.88 22.97
CA THR A 262 0.13 -14.52 24.29
C THR A 262 1.08 -15.67 24.58
N SER A 263 1.32 -15.88 25.88
CA SER A 263 1.81 -17.14 26.42
C SER A 263 0.68 -18.17 26.55
N ILE A 264 1.04 -19.45 26.57
CA ILE A 264 0.12 -20.55 26.86
C ILE A 264 0.54 -21.18 28.18
N ILE A 265 -0.41 -21.35 29.08
CA ILE A 265 -0.25 -22.15 30.31
C ILE A 265 -0.96 -23.50 30.16
N TRP A 266 -0.48 -24.49 30.90
CA TRP A 266 -1.07 -25.82 30.98
C TRP A 266 -1.76 -26.01 32.32
N LEU A 267 -2.97 -26.55 32.32
CA LEU A 267 -3.72 -26.90 33.52
C LEU A 267 -4.02 -28.40 33.55
N ASP A 268 -4.13 -28.95 34.74
CA ASP A 268 -4.48 -30.35 34.99
C ASP A 268 -6.02 -30.58 35.01
N HIS A 269 -6.48 -31.78 35.39
CA HIS A 269 -7.91 -32.08 35.51
C HIS A 269 -8.68 -31.19 36.51
N ASN A 270 -8.02 -30.74 37.58
CA ASN A 270 -8.59 -29.86 38.61
C ASN A 270 -8.48 -28.37 38.25
N ARG A 271 -7.89 -28.04 37.10
CA ARG A 271 -7.54 -26.69 36.64
C ARG A 271 -6.37 -26.05 37.40
N GLU A 272 -5.56 -26.84 38.09
CA GLU A 272 -4.31 -26.39 38.71
C GLU A 272 -3.21 -26.24 37.65
N GLN A 273 -2.37 -25.20 37.77
CA GLN A 273 -1.33 -24.93 36.78
C GLN A 273 -0.19 -25.95 36.86
N LEU A 274 0.17 -26.51 35.70
CA LEU A 274 1.29 -27.42 35.53
C LEU A 274 2.60 -26.66 35.28
N TYR A 275 3.68 -27.16 35.88
CA TYR A 275 5.04 -26.62 35.78
C TYR A 275 6.03 -27.73 35.37
N ASN A 276 7.23 -27.32 34.92
CA ASN A 276 8.32 -28.26 34.63
C ASN A 276 8.69 -29.07 35.89
N SER A 277 8.76 -30.39 35.76
CA SER A 277 8.94 -31.35 36.86
C SER A 277 9.62 -32.64 36.34
N THR A 278 9.77 -33.64 37.21
CA THR A 278 10.22 -34.99 36.82
C THR A 278 9.16 -35.78 36.04
N ILE A 279 7.91 -35.31 35.99
CA ILE A 279 6.79 -35.97 35.31
C ILE A 279 6.46 -35.23 34.00
N PHE A 280 6.39 -33.90 34.05
CA PHE A 280 5.99 -33.04 32.94
C PHE A 280 7.16 -32.14 32.50
N SER A 281 7.52 -32.21 31.22
CA SER A 281 8.33 -31.17 30.58
C SER A 281 7.45 -30.22 29.79
N ILE A 282 7.62 -28.90 30.00
CA ILE A 282 6.89 -27.85 29.30
C ILE A 282 7.90 -26.97 28.56
N LYS A 283 7.73 -26.86 27.24
CA LYS A 283 8.60 -26.07 26.35
C LYS A 283 7.73 -25.09 25.56
N THR A 284 7.88 -23.80 25.85
CA THR A 284 7.13 -22.71 25.19
C THR A 284 8.06 -21.92 24.27
N MET A 285 7.62 -21.64 23.05
CA MET A 285 8.27 -20.75 22.09
C MET A 285 7.20 -19.91 21.39
N ASN A 286 7.29 -18.58 21.51
CA ASN A 286 6.32 -17.63 20.98
C ASN A 286 4.88 -18.02 21.41
N GLN A 287 3.91 -17.97 20.50
CA GLN A 287 2.52 -18.37 20.71
C GLN A 287 2.30 -19.91 20.66
N SER A 288 3.30 -20.72 21.02
CA SER A 288 3.20 -22.18 21.00
C SER A 288 3.85 -22.81 22.23
N SER A 289 3.24 -23.86 22.78
CA SER A 289 3.79 -24.63 23.89
C SER A 289 3.61 -26.13 23.66
N ILE A 290 4.55 -26.91 24.18
CA ILE A 290 4.53 -28.38 24.14
C ILE A 290 4.66 -28.89 25.58
N LEU A 291 3.67 -29.65 26.03
CA LEU A 291 3.67 -30.45 27.24
C LEU A 291 4.03 -31.90 26.88
N SER A 292 5.08 -32.47 27.45
CA SER A 292 5.47 -33.86 27.23
C SER A 292 5.69 -34.65 28.53
N PHE A 293 5.23 -35.91 28.54
CA PHE A 293 5.29 -36.81 29.70
C PHE A 293 5.14 -38.28 29.29
N PHE A 294 5.43 -39.21 30.19
CA PHE A 294 5.24 -40.64 29.98
C PHE A 294 3.99 -41.15 30.71
N ALA A 295 3.14 -41.89 30.00
CA ALA A 295 1.96 -42.57 30.54
C ALA A 295 2.27 -44.07 30.75
N TYR A 296 1.82 -44.64 31.88
CA TYR A 296 2.15 -46.01 32.31
C TYR A 296 0.91 -46.87 32.57
N PRO A 297 0.84 -48.13 32.09
CA PRO A 297 -0.34 -49.02 32.10
C PRO A 297 -1.22 -49.11 33.34
N GLN A 298 -0.66 -48.88 34.54
CA GLN A 298 -1.37 -49.02 35.82
C GLN A 298 -1.24 -47.76 36.69
N LYS A 299 -0.82 -46.63 36.09
CA LYS A 299 -0.58 -45.38 36.81
C LYS A 299 -0.73 -44.17 35.88
N HIS A 300 -1.95 -43.64 35.80
CA HIS A 300 -2.27 -42.40 35.11
C HIS A 300 -2.79 -41.38 36.13
N PRO A 301 -2.13 -40.22 36.31
CA PRO A 301 -2.61 -39.19 37.24
C PRO A 301 -3.81 -38.42 36.68
N SER A 302 -3.98 -38.39 35.35
CA SER A 302 -5.14 -37.79 34.66
C SER A 302 -5.19 -38.20 33.20
N HIS A 303 -6.39 -38.20 32.63
CA HIS A 303 -6.64 -38.34 31.18
C HIS A 303 -7.11 -37.05 30.51
N VAL A 304 -7.23 -35.96 31.27
CA VAL A 304 -7.70 -34.65 30.79
C VAL A 304 -6.67 -33.59 31.20
N PHE A 305 -6.33 -32.74 30.25
CA PHE A 305 -5.49 -31.55 30.40
C PHE A 305 -6.18 -30.37 29.74
N TYR A 306 -5.79 -29.15 30.09
CA TYR A 306 -6.21 -27.95 29.37
C TYR A 306 -4.97 -27.16 28.95
N CYS A 307 -5.02 -26.52 27.78
CA CYS A 307 -4.20 -25.34 27.52
C CYS A 307 -5.09 -24.09 27.58
N HIS A 308 -4.58 -23.04 28.22
CA HIS A 308 -5.26 -21.78 28.48
C HIS A 308 -4.38 -20.60 28.04
N SER A 309 -4.98 -19.52 27.54
CA SER A 309 -4.27 -18.33 27.07
C SER A 309 -5.17 -17.08 27.07
N ASP A 310 -4.62 -15.96 27.51
CA ASP A 310 -5.32 -14.68 27.72
C ASP A 310 -4.54 -13.48 27.15
N ASN A 311 -5.27 -12.47 26.64
CA ASN A 311 -4.75 -11.12 26.41
C ASN A 311 -5.76 -10.06 26.84
N ALA A 312 -5.40 -8.79 26.66
CA ALA A 312 -6.24 -7.63 26.98
C ALA A 312 -7.60 -7.56 26.24
N ILE A 313 -7.85 -8.42 25.25
CA ILE A 313 -9.10 -8.50 24.48
C ILE A 313 -9.98 -9.69 24.95
N GLY A 314 -9.38 -10.76 25.49
CA GLY A 314 -10.12 -11.92 25.97
C GLY A 314 -9.28 -13.17 26.20
N THR A 315 -9.96 -14.29 26.42
CA THR A 315 -9.35 -15.57 26.81
C THR A 315 -9.85 -16.72 25.94
N ASP A 316 -9.02 -17.77 25.80
CA ASP A 316 -9.46 -19.04 25.23
C ASP A 316 -8.82 -20.23 25.96
N GLU A 317 -9.55 -21.35 25.98
CA GLU A 317 -9.15 -22.60 26.63
C GLU A 317 -9.50 -23.79 25.73
N LYS A 318 -8.68 -24.85 25.75
CA LYS A 318 -8.99 -26.12 25.07
C LYS A 318 -8.82 -27.28 26.02
N LEU A 319 -9.90 -28.02 26.26
CA LEU A 319 -9.90 -29.33 26.89
C LEU A 319 -9.25 -30.34 25.93
N ILE A 320 -8.30 -31.11 26.45
CA ILE A 320 -7.51 -32.10 25.72
C ILE A 320 -7.64 -33.45 26.45
N ASN A 321 -8.47 -34.33 25.89
CA ASN A 321 -8.69 -35.67 26.43
C ASN A 321 -7.78 -36.68 25.73
N ILE A 322 -6.84 -37.26 26.49
CA ILE A 322 -5.83 -38.19 25.97
C ILE A 322 -6.26 -39.66 26.05
N SER A 323 -7.41 -40.00 26.65
CA SER A 323 -7.82 -41.39 26.93
C SER A 323 -7.71 -42.34 25.72
N LYS A 324 -8.14 -41.88 24.53
CA LYS A 324 -8.05 -42.62 23.27
C LYS A 324 -6.63 -42.98 22.80
N PHE A 325 -5.60 -42.25 23.26
CA PHE A 325 -4.20 -42.54 22.94
C PHE A 325 -3.50 -43.41 23.99
N VAL A 326 -4.22 -43.75 25.08
CA VAL A 326 -3.73 -44.56 26.21
C VAL A 326 -4.49 -45.89 26.27
N GLN A 327 -5.08 -46.31 25.15
CA GLN A 327 -5.71 -47.64 25.03
C GLN A 327 -4.63 -48.72 25.06
N LEU A 328 -4.88 -49.76 25.87
CA LEU A 328 -3.81 -50.52 26.54
C LEU A 328 -3.57 -51.93 26.00
N ASP A 329 -4.29 -52.31 24.94
CA ASP A 329 -4.37 -53.70 24.44
C ASP A 329 -3.07 -54.22 23.76
N SER A 330 -2.05 -53.37 23.61
CA SER A 330 -0.83 -53.64 22.86
C SER A 330 0.42 -53.93 23.70
N LEU A 331 0.39 -53.71 25.02
CA LEU A 331 1.57 -53.84 25.91
C LEU A 331 1.68 -55.22 26.60
N ILE A 332 0.89 -56.21 26.18
CA ILE A 332 0.98 -57.58 26.69
C ILE A 332 2.17 -58.31 26.05
N ILE A 333 3.25 -58.47 26.83
CA ILE A 333 4.38 -59.32 26.45
C ILE A 333 3.89 -60.77 26.35
N ARG A 334 3.93 -61.36 25.16
CA ARG A 334 3.83 -62.81 25.00
C ARG A 334 5.17 -63.44 25.36
N GLU A 335 5.28 -63.95 26.59
CA GLU A 335 6.39 -64.82 26.96
C GLU A 335 6.29 -66.15 26.20
N THR A 336 6.99 -66.25 25.07
CA THR A 336 7.08 -67.49 24.30
C THR A 336 8.06 -68.45 24.98
N THR A 337 7.56 -69.21 25.95
CA THR A 337 8.25 -70.38 26.52
C THR A 337 8.33 -71.49 25.45
N THR A 338 9.36 -71.44 24.59
CA THR A 338 9.63 -72.50 23.61
C THR A 338 10.13 -73.78 24.31
N PRO A 339 9.42 -74.91 24.21
CA PRO A 339 9.96 -76.20 24.63
C PRO A 339 11.05 -76.68 23.66
N LEU A 340 11.99 -77.49 24.15
CA LEU A 340 13.04 -78.08 23.33
C LEU A 340 12.46 -79.20 22.44
N PRO A 341 12.63 -79.18 21.09
CA PRO A 341 12.26 -80.31 20.24
C PRO A 341 13.32 -81.42 20.32
N THR A 342 12.93 -82.61 20.77
CA THR A 342 13.80 -83.80 20.75
C THR A 342 13.68 -84.57 19.44
N SER A 343 14.84 -85.06 18.95
CA SER A 343 15.02 -86.12 17.94
C SER A 343 14.58 -85.86 16.49
N PHE A 344 15.32 -86.49 15.57
CA PHE A 344 15.15 -86.44 14.12
C PHE A 344 14.30 -87.62 13.62
N THR A 345 13.69 -87.45 12.45
CA THR A 345 13.49 -88.55 11.49
C THR A 345 13.81 -88.05 10.08
N THR A 346 14.43 -88.89 9.25
CA THR A 346 14.78 -88.61 7.85
C THR A 346 13.95 -89.47 6.89
N GLN A 347 14.16 -89.27 5.57
CA GLN A 347 13.51 -89.93 4.41
C GLN A 347 12.16 -89.29 3.97
N ASP A 348 11.86 -89.14 2.67
CA ASP A 348 12.69 -89.39 1.48
C ASP A 348 12.40 -88.43 0.29
N LEU A 349 13.11 -88.63 -0.83
CA LEU A 349 13.34 -87.66 -1.92
C LEU A 349 12.24 -87.55 -3.01
N SER A 350 12.27 -86.38 -3.68
CA SER A 350 11.87 -86.14 -5.10
C SER A 350 10.36 -85.96 -5.40
N GLN A 351 9.91 -85.27 -6.47
CA GLN A 351 10.56 -84.90 -7.75
C GLN A 351 10.24 -83.49 -8.30
N SER A 352 11.03 -83.07 -9.32
CA SER A 352 10.65 -82.23 -10.48
C SER A 352 10.49 -80.68 -10.38
N LYS A 353 11.62 -79.99 -10.57
CA LYS A 353 11.90 -78.99 -11.64
C LYS A 353 10.73 -78.10 -12.18
N LYS A 354 10.87 -76.77 -12.03
CA LYS A 354 11.19 -75.82 -13.15
C LYS A 354 11.53 -74.39 -12.67
N GLN A 355 12.17 -73.60 -13.54
CA GLN A 355 12.90 -72.35 -13.23
C GLN A 355 12.02 -71.09 -13.12
N LYS A 356 12.43 -70.15 -12.24
CA LYS A 356 12.92 -68.77 -12.52
C LYS A 356 13.27 -68.10 -11.17
N THR A 357 14.51 -67.67 -10.89
CA THR A 357 15.18 -66.39 -11.25
C THR A 357 14.39 -65.15 -10.78
N ASP A 358 14.92 -64.20 -9.99
CA ASP A 358 16.32 -63.94 -9.59
C ASP A 358 16.49 -63.50 -8.12
N GLN A 359 17.72 -63.62 -7.60
CA GLN A 359 18.15 -63.07 -6.32
C GLN A 359 19.57 -62.49 -6.48
N VAL A 360 19.73 -61.18 -6.32
CA VAL A 360 21.05 -60.52 -6.28
C VAL A 360 21.10 -59.53 -5.12
N VAL A 361 22.05 -59.74 -4.23
CA VAL A 361 22.42 -58.80 -3.16
C VAL A 361 23.37 -57.74 -3.73
N LEU A 362 23.15 -56.47 -3.40
CA LEU A 362 24.14 -55.41 -3.58
C LEU A 362 24.19 -54.52 -2.34
N ASP A 363 25.19 -54.75 -1.50
CA ASP A 363 25.56 -53.83 -0.44
C ASP A 363 25.98 -52.47 -1.01
N LEU A 364 25.53 -51.38 -0.38
CA LEU A 364 26.01 -50.03 -0.68
C LEU A 364 26.68 -49.40 0.53
N ASN A 365 27.96 -49.12 0.36
CA ASN A 365 28.92 -48.84 1.41
C ASN A 365 28.67 -47.46 2.09
N PRO A 366 28.55 -47.37 3.43
CA PRO A 366 28.27 -46.11 4.15
C PRO A 366 29.20 -44.94 3.84
N SER A 367 30.47 -45.22 3.53
CA SER A 367 31.50 -44.21 3.21
C SER A 367 31.12 -43.28 2.04
N GLN A 368 30.39 -43.78 1.03
CA GLN A 368 30.04 -42.97 -0.15
C GLN A 368 28.97 -41.91 0.12
N GLN A 369 28.09 -42.10 1.13
CA GLN A 369 27.10 -41.07 1.49
C GLN A 369 27.75 -39.87 2.18
N GLN A 370 28.78 -40.11 2.99
CA GLN A 370 29.49 -39.06 3.73
C GLN A 370 30.27 -38.13 2.78
N GLN A 371 30.88 -38.69 1.74
CA GLN A 371 31.61 -37.95 0.71
C GLN A 371 30.68 -37.08 -0.19
N LYS A 372 29.41 -37.48 -0.37
CA LYS A 372 28.38 -36.66 -1.03
C LYS A 372 27.86 -35.49 -0.17
N ARG A 373 27.96 -35.54 1.17
CA ARG A 373 27.58 -34.41 2.04
C ARG A 373 28.62 -33.29 2.02
N LEU A 374 29.90 -33.65 2.08
CA LEU A 374 31.02 -32.69 2.08
C LEU A 374 31.10 -31.87 0.78
N THR A 375 30.82 -32.49 -0.37
CA THR A 375 30.87 -31.82 -1.67
C THR A 375 29.73 -30.79 -1.86
N MET A 376 28.52 -31.03 -1.33
CA MET A 376 27.46 -30.01 -1.36
C MET A 376 27.75 -28.81 -0.44
N GLN A 377 28.32 -29.03 0.76
CA GLN A 377 28.69 -27.93 1.66
C GLN A 377 29.77 -27.01 1.04
N GLN A 378 30.75 -27.58 0.34
CA GLN A 378 31.77 -26.79 -0.37
C GLN A 378 31.22 -26.02 -1.58
N GLN A 379 30.16 -26.50 -2.24
CA GLN A 379 29.49 -25.73 -3.30
C GLN A 379 28.66 -24.56 -2.77
N TYR A 380 28.07 -24.67 -1.58
CA TYR A 380 27.27 -23.60 -0.98
C TYR A 380 28.13 -22.39 -0.57
N LEU A 381 29.30 -22.65 0.05
CA LEU A 381 30.24 -21.61 0.49
C LEU A 381 30.90 -20.83 -0.66
N ARG A 382 30.86 -21.33 -1.90
CA ARG A 382 31.35 -20.62 -3.11
C ARG A 382 30.30 -19.71 -3.77
N ARG A 383 29.18 -19.41 -3.10
CA ARG A 383 28.15 -18.47 -3.59
C ARG A 383 27.82 -17.33 -2.61
N LEU A 384 28.68 -17.12 -1.60
CA LEU A 384 28.51 -16.12 -0.53
C LEU A 384 29.79 -15.29 -0.30
N ILE A 385 30.58 -15.12 -1.37
CA ILE A 385 31.71 -14.20 -1.52
C ILE A 385 31.58 -13.59 -2.91
#